data_AF-A0A6J6FYU3-F1
#
_entry.id   AF-A0A6J6FYU3-F1
#
_cell.length_a   1.000
_cell.length_b   1.000
_cell.length_c   1.000
_cell.angle_alpha   90.00
_cell.angle_beta   90.00
_cell.angle_gamma   90.00
#
_symmetry.space_group_name_H-M   'P 1'
#
loop_
_entity.id
_entity.type
_entity.pdbx_description
1 polymer ?
#
loop_
_entity_poly.entity_id
_entity_poly.type
_entity_poly.pdbx_seq_one_letter_code
_entity_poly.pdbx_strand_id
1 'polypeptide(L)'
;MTQSARSAVSAVALAVASSFVLVGCATSVPTSTTTILAADEILTADLASDVTARGVVLAAVLLVAGDVEAALDKGVVTAAEVNTAQVAVDEGTLDVWRQRAEMDSK
;
A
#
# COMPACT_ATOMS: atom_id res chain seq x y z
N MET A 1 -39.80 52.83 -31.28
CA MET A 1 -41.24 52.48 -31.14
C MET A 1 -41.37 51.12 -31.80
N THR A 2 -41.64 49.98 -31.17
CA THR A 2 -42.57 49.57 -30.10
C THR A 2 -42.19 48.12 -29.72
N GLN A 3 -42.00 47.79 -28.45
CA GLN A 3 -42.97 47.21 -27.50
C GLN A 3 -42.95 45.66 -27.41
N SER A 4 -42.36 45.19 -26.30
CA SER A 4 -42.81 44.16 -25.36
C SER A 4 -43.77 43.05 -25.82
N ALA A 5 -43.44 41.79 -25.47
CA ALA A 5 -43.97 41.12 -24.26
C ALA A 5 -44.23 39.60 -24.44
N ARG A 6 -44.14 38.91 -23.28
CA ARG A 6 -44.87 37.69 -22.84
C ARG A 6 -44.19 36.31 -22.98
N SER A 7 -43.70 35.86 -21.81
CA SER A 7 -44.11 34.65 -21.08
C SER A 7 -44.21 33.31 -21.80
N ALA A 8 -43.43 32.33 -21.34
CA ALA A 8 -43.95 30.98 -21.07
C ALA A 8 -42.99 30.18 -20.15
N VAL A 9 -43.60 29.55 -19.16
CA VAL A 9 -43.07 28.64 -18.15
C VAL A 9 -42.59 27.33 -18.80
N SER A 10 -41.49 26.76 -18.31
CA SER A 10 -41.32 25.30 -18.28
C SER A 10 -40.30 24.89 -17.23
N ALA A 11 -40.83 24.45 -16.10
CA ALA A 11 -40.13 23.64 -15.13
C ALA A 11 -39.85 22.26 -15.75
N VAL A 12 -38.60 21.83 -15.74
CA VAL A 12 -38.24 20.43 -15.95
C VAL A 12 -37.48 19.98 -14.71
N ALA A 13 -38.22 19.35 -13.79
CA ALA A 13 -37.67 18.61 -12.67
C ALA A 13 -37.10 17.29 -13.20
N LEU A 14 -35.78 17.13 -13.13
CA LEU A 14 -35.10 15.89 -13.50
C LEU A 14 -34.94 15.05 -12.22
N ALA A 15 -35.81 14.05 -12.06
CA ALA A 15 -35.75 13.08 -10.98
C ALA A 15 -34.59 12.10 -11.22
N VAL A 16 -33.56 12.15 -10.38
CA VAL A 16 -32.44 11.19 -10.39
C VAL A 16 -32.82 9.99 -9.51
N ALA A 17 -33.28 8.92 -10.15
CA ALA A 17 -33.55 7.64 -9.51
C ALA A 17 -32.24 7.04 -8.97
N SER A 18 -32.14 6.95 -7.66
CA SER A 18 -30.99 6.38 -6.94
C SER A 18 -31.32 4.94 -6.53
N SER A 19 -30.88 3.97 -7.33
CA SER A 19 -30.99 2.54 -6.98
C SER A 19 -29.76 1.77 -7.47
N PHE A 20 -28.65 1.89 -6.75
CA PHE A 20 -27.57 0.89 -6.81
C PHE A 20 -27.61 0.07 -5.53
N VAL A 21 -28.18 -1.14 -5.64
CA VAL A 21 -28.10 -2.17 -4.60
C VAL A 21 -26.89 -3.04 -4.96
N LEU A 22 -25.75 -2.80 -4.31
CA LEU A 22 -24.55 -3.61 -4.45
C LEU A 22 -24.48 -4.64 -3.32
N VAL A 23 -24.88 -5.85 -3.70
CA VAL A 23 -24.41 -7.18 -3.30
C VAL A 23 -23.29 -7.24 -2.25
N GLY A 24 -23.58 -7.97 -1.18
CA GLY A 24 -22.74 -9.08 -0.69
C GLY A 24 -21.54 -8.74 0.18
N CYS A 25 -21.74 -8.54 1.49
CA CYS A 25 -20.65 -8.68 2.46
C CYS A 25 -20.40 -10.17 2.71
N ALA A 26 -19.45 -10.73 1.96
CA ALA A 26 -18.83 -12.00 2.26
C ALA A 26 -18.32 -12.01 3.72
N THR A 27 -18.56 -13.12 4.39
CA THR A 27 -17.96 -13.50 5.67
C THR A 27 -16.45 -13.23 5.62
N SER A 28 -15.99 -12.27 6.42
CA SER A 28 -14.58 -11.93 6.60
C SER A 28 -13.83 -13.15 7.17
N VAL A 29 -12.97 -13.76 6.34
CA VAL A 29 -11.93 -14.67 6.80
C VAL A 29 -10.96 -13.86 7.68
N PRO A 30 -10.56 -14.32 8.87
CA PRO A 30 -9.80 -13.51 9.81
C PRO A 30 -8.41 -13.19 9.24
N THR A 31 -8.20 -11.92 8.88
CA THR A 31 -6.93 -11.32 8.42
C THR A 31 -5.74 -11.72 9.31
N SER A 32 -5.98 -11.94 10.60
CA SER A 32 -4.96 -12.38 11.56
C SER A 32 -4.29 -13.70 11.19
N THR A 33 -4.98 -14.65 10.54
CA THR A 33 -4.35 -15.93 10.18
C THR A 33 -3.35 -15.75 9.04
N THR A 34 -3.70 -14.94 8.03
CA THR A 34 -2.81 -14.64 6.90
C THR A 34 -1.59 -13.83 7.33
N THR A 35 -1.76 -12.83 8.20
CA THR A 35 -0.65 -12.02 8.71
C THR A 35 0.33 -12.84 9.56
N ILE A 36 -0.15 -13.79 10.36
CA ILE A 36 0.72 -14.68 11.17
C ILE A 36 1.52 -15.63 10.27
N LEU A 37 0.89 -16.19 9.22
CA LEU A 37 1.57 -17.06 8.26
C LEU A 37 2.64 -16.28 7.46
N ALA A 38 2.33 -15.07 6.98
CA ALA A 38 3.28 -14.20 6.31
C ALA A 38 4.43 -13.78 7.26
N ALA A 39 4.13 -13.56 8.54
CA ALA A 39 5.14 -13.21 9.51
C ALA A 39 6.11 -14.37 9.79
N ASP A 40 5.60 -15.59 9.96
CA ASP A 40 6.41 -16.80 10.15
C ASP A 40 7.30 -17.07 8.94
N GLU A 41 6.77 -16.90 7.72
CA GLU A 41 7.54 -17.00 6.49
C GLU A 41 8.66 -15.95 6.45
N ILE A 42 8.38 -14.68 6.74
CA ILE A 42 9.42 -13.64 6.78
C ILE A 42 10.47 -13.95 7.84
N LEU A 43 10.10 -14.44 9.02
CA LEU A 43 11.06 -14.69 10.11
C LEU A 43 11.96 -15.93 9.87
N THR A 44 11.48 -16.91 9.12
CA THR A 44 12.17 -18.21 8.93
C THR A 44 12.71 -18.45 7.53
N ALA A 45 12.30 -17.65 6.54
CA ALA A 45 12.71 -17.83 5.15
C ALA A 45 14.23 -17.66 4.98
N ASP A 46 14.81 -18.51 4.14
CA ASP A 46 16.17 -18.29 3.63
C ASP A 46 16.13 -17.13 2.63
N LEU A 47 16.84 -16.04 2.93
CA LEU A 47 16.85 -14.86 2.08
C LEU A 47 17.82 -15.06 0.92
N ALA A 48 17.51 -14.45 -0.23
CA ALA A 48 18.49 -14.33 -1.29
C ALA A 48 19.74 -13.60 -0.78
N SER A 49 20.92 -13.93 -1.32
CA SER A 49 22.22 -13.43 -0.85
C SER A 49 22.39 -11.91 -0.92
N ASP A 50 21.54 -11.24 -1.70
CA ASP A 50 21.49 -9.80 -1.91
C ASP A 50 20.37 -9.13 -1.10
N VAL A 51 19.69 -9.86 -0.20
CA VAL A 51 18.65 -9.33 0.69
C VAL A 51 19.01 -9.60 2.14
N THR A 52 19.05 -8.53 2.93
CA THR A 52 19.18 -8.62 4.38
C THR A 52 17.98 -7.97 5.06
N ALA A 53 17.53 -8.50 6.19
CA ALA A 53 16.41 -7.89 6.93
C ALA A 53 16.72 -6.45 7.36
N ARG A 54 17.99 -6.17 7.72
CA ARG A 54 18.47 -4.82 8.02
C ARG A 54 18.41 -3.89 6.81
N GLY A 55 18.83 -4.37 5.63
CA GLY A 55 18.79 -3.61 4.39
C GLY A 55 17.36 -3.34 3.93
N VAL A 56 16.43 -4.28 4.09
CA VAL A 56 14.99 -4.07 3.84
C VAL A 56 14.42 -2.97 4.72
N VAL A 57 14.73 -2.98 6.02
CA VAL A 57 14.28 -1.91 6.94
C VAL A 57 14.90 -0.56 6.58
N LEU A 58 16.19 -0.53 6.24
CA LEU A 58 16.87 0.69 5.80
C LEU A 58 16.28 1.22 4.49
N ALA A 59 16.02 0.35 3.52
CA ALA A 59 15.39 0.68 2.25
C ALA A 59 13.99 1.27 2.45
N ALA A 60 13.20 0.74 3.38
CA ALA A 60 11.89 1.31 3.72
C ALA A 60 11.99 2.75 4.25
N VAL A 61 13.00 3.05 5.08
CA VAL A 61 13.26 4.41 5.54
C VAL A 61 13.67 5.33 4.40
N LEU A 62 14.52 4.85 3.49
CA LEU A 62 14.99 5.60 2.33
C LEU A 62 13.88 5.88 1.31
N LEU A 63 12.90 4.97 1.16
CA LEU A 63 11.70 5.18 0.35
C LEU A 63 10.88 6.36 0.88
N VAL A 64 10.71 6.46 2.21
CA VAL A 64 9.99 7.58 2.83
C VAL A 64 10.79 8.88 2.77
N ALA A 65 12.12 8.79 2.93
CA ALA A 65 13.02 9.95 2.84
C ALA A 65 13.17 10.48 1.40
N GLY A 66 12.89 9.66 0.38
CA GLY A 66 13.08 10.01 -1.02
C GLY A 66 14.53 9.88 -1.50
N ASP A 67 15.40 9.19 -0.74
CA ASP A 67 16.84 9.09 -1.00
C ASP A 67 17.27 7.71 -1.56
N VAL A 68 16.31 6.90 -2.05
CA VAL A 68 16.56 5.52 -2.47
C VAL A 68 17.56 5.42 -3.62
N GLU A 69 17.50 6.32 -4.60
CA GLU A 69 18.39 6.31 -5.77
C GLU A 69 19.84 6.56 -5.36
N ALA A 70 20.06 7.56 -4.49
CA ALA A 70 21.39 7.86 -3.97
C ALA A 70 21.95 6.72 -3.09
N ALA A 71 21.09 5.94 -2.45
CA ALA A 71 21.50 4.78 -1.65
C ALA A 71 21.85 3.56 -2.51
N LEU A 72 21.11 3.33 -3.60
CA LEU A 72 21.42 2.31 -4.60
C LEU A 72 22.77 2.57 -5.28
N ASP A 73 23.00 3.82 -5.72
CA ASP A 73 24.26 4.22 -6.37
C ASP A 73 25.49 4.03 -5.46
N LYS A 74 25.30 4.23 -4.15
CA LYS A 74 26.35 4.04 -3.13
C LYS A 74 26.48 2.59 -2.65
N GLY A 75 25.61 1.67 -3.12
CA GLY A 75 25.56 0.29 -2.65
C GLY A 75 25.21 0.15 -1.17
N VAL A 76 24.50 1.15 -0.60
CA VAL A 76 24.05 1.14 0.80
C VAL A 76 22.90 0.15 1.01
N VAL A 77 22.08 -0.02 -0.03
CA VAL A 77 21.02 -1.02 -0.14
C VAL A 77 21.07 -1.63 -1.54
N THR A 78 20.56 -2.84 -1.72
CA THR A 78 20.43 -3.46 -3.03
C THR A 78 19.06 -3.16 -3.66
N ALA A 79 18.95 -3.34 -4.98
CA ALA A 79 17.66 -3.22 -5.66
C ALA A 79 16.64 -4.25 -5.17
N ALA A 80 17.11 -5.44 -4.78
CA ALA A 80 16.28 -6.48 -4.20
C ALA A 80 15.71 -6.05 -2.84
N GLU A 81 16.55 -5.46 -1.97
CA GLU A 81 16.10 -4.94 -0.67
C GLU A 81 15.07 -3.81 -0.82
N VAL A 82 15.25 -2.93 -1.81
CA VAL A 82 14.26 -1.87 -2.12
C VAL A 82 12.95 -2.48 -2.59
N ASN A 83 12.98 -3.48 -3.47
CA ASN A 83 11.77 -4.16 -3.92
C ASN A 83 11.05 -4.87 -2.77
N THR A 84 11.79 -5.60 -1.93
CA THR A 84 11.22 -6.26 -0.74
C THR A 84 10.67 -5.25 0.26
N ALA A 85 11.32 -4.10 0.45
CA ALA A 85 10.84 -3.04 1.31
C ALA A 85 9.52 -2.43 0.80
N GLN A 86 9.39 -2.25 -0.52
CA GLN A 86 8.15 -1.79 -1.14
C GLN A 86 6.99 -2.75 -0.83
N VAL A 87 7.21 -4.05 -1.04
CA VAL A 87 6.23 -5.10 -0.72
C VAL A 87 5.89 -5.09 0.78
N ALA A 88 6.89 -4.98 1.65
CA ALA A 88 6.69 -4.96 3.09
C ALA A 88 5.87 -3.75 3.58
N VAL A 89 6.01 -2.60 2.91
CA VAL A 89 5.19 -1.41 3.19
C VAL A 89 3.76 -1.62 2.70
N ASP A 90 3.59 -2.13 1.48
CA ASP A 90 2.28 -2.36 0.87
C ASP A 90 1.45 -3.40 1.65
N GLU A 91 2.11 -4.44 2.17
CA GLU A 91 1.49 -5.51 2.95
C GLU A 91 1.40 -5.20 4.46
N GLY A 92 2.01 -4.11 4.92
CA GLY A 92 2.03 -3.75 6.34
C GLY A 92 2.86 -4.71 7.21
N THR A 93 3.89 -5.36 6.63
CA THR A 93 4.73 -6.36 7.30
C THR A 93 6.10 -5.82 7.73
N LEU A 94 6.35 -4.51 7.60
CA LEU A 94 7.63 -3.88 7.94
C LEU A 94 8.08 -4.13 9.39
N ASP A 95 7.14 -4.23 10.33
CA ASP A 95 7.44 -4.56 11.73
C ASP A 95 7.98 -5.97 11.92
N VAL A 96 7.62 -6.92 11.04
CA VAL A 96 8.17 -8.27 11.04
C VAL A 96 9.61 -8.27 10.51
N TRP A 97 9.88 -7.51 9.46
CA TRP A 97 11.24 -7.30 8.95
C TRP A 97 12.16 -6.66 9.98
N ARG A 98 11.65 -5.71 10.77
CA ARG A 98 12.35 -5.14 11.93
C ARG A 98 12.68 -6.20 12.97
N GLN A 99 11.71 -7.04 13.35
CA GLN A 99 11.94 -8.13 14.30
C GLN A 99 13.01 -9.11 13.80
N ARG A 100 12.95 -9.48 12.51
CA ARG A 100 13.98 -10.31 11.89
C ARG A 100 15.36 -9.65 11.95
N ALA A 101 15.45 -8.37 11.60
CA ALA A 101 16.72 -7.63 11.64
C ALA A 101 17.34 -7.60 13.05
N GLU A 102 16.51 -7.52 14.09
CA GLU A 102 16.94 -7.63 15.49
C GLU A 102 17.39 -9.05 15.87
N MET A 103 16.74 -10.09 15.32
CA MET A 103 17.16 -11.49 15.50
C MET A 103 18.49 -11.79 14.81
N ASP A 104 18.66 -11.34 13.56
CA ASP A 104 19.89 -11.53 12.77
C ASP A 104 21.11 -10.80 13.37
N SER A 105 20.88 -9.85 14.28
CA SER A 105 21.93 -9.05 14.94
C SER A 105 22.42 -9.65 16.27
N LYS A 106 21.88 -10.79 16.71
CA LYS A 106 22.26 -11.51 17.93
C LYS A 106 23.17 -12.68 17.64
#